data_AF-A0A945N514-F1
#
_entry.id   AF-A0A945N514-F1
#
_cell.length_a   1.000
_cell.length_b   1.000
_cell.length_c   1.000
_cell.angle_alpha   90.00
_cell.angle_beta   90.00
_cell.angle_gamma   90.00
#
_symmetry.space_group_name_H-M   'P 1'
#
loop_
_entity.id
_entity.type
_entity.pdbx_description
1 polymer ?
#
loop_
_entity_poly.entity_id
_entity_poly.type
_entity_poly.pdbx_seq_one_letter_code
_entity_poly.pdbx_strand_id
1 'polypeptide(L)' 'TLLPASIETYGDHRMAMCFSLVALGGTPVLIKNPEVTSKTVPDYFKIFESVCER' A
#
# COMPACT_ATOMS: atom_id res chain seq x y z
N THR A 1 1.91 2.81 19.75
CA THR A 1 2.20 3.75 18.65
C THR A 1 2.73 2.98 17.47
N LEU A 2 2.31 3.31 16.25
CA LEU A 2 2.89 2.72 15.05
C LEU A 2 4.32 3.26 14.85
N LEU A 3 5.20 2.42 14.32
CA LEU A 3 6.57 2.80 13.99
C LEU A 3 6.75 2.74 12.47
N PRO A 4 7.63 3.59 11.90
CA PRO A 4 7.99 3.48 10.50
C PRO A 4 8.50 2.07 10.18
N ALA A 5 8.03 1.48 9.08
CA ALA A 5 8.37 0.11 8.72
C ALA A 5 8.44 -0.09 7.21
N SER A 6 9.26 -1.08 6.80
CA SER A 6 9.24 -1.63 5.45
C SER A 6 8.52 -2.98 5.46
N ILE A 7 7.56 -3.13 4.56
CA ILE A 7 6.64 -4.26 4.50
C ILE A 7 6.93 -5.08 3.24
N GLU A 8 7.27 -6.35 3.42
CA GLU A 8 7.29 -7.32 2.33
C GLU A 8 5.86 -7.77 1.98
N THR A 9 5.56 -7.86 0.69
CA THR A 9 4.22 -8.27 0.22
C THR A 9 4.09 -9.78 0.01
N TYR A 10 5.21 -10.50 -0.09
CA TYR A 10 5.25 -11.95 -0.34
C TYR A 10 4.45 -12.39 -1.57
N GLY A 11 4.33 -11.53 -2.59
CA GLY A 11 3.51 -11.78 -3.78
C GLY A 11 2.00 -11.66 -3.55
N ASP A 12 1.56 -11.17 -2.40
CA ASP A 12 0.15 -11.01 -2.06
C ASP A 12 -0.31 -9.55 -2.24
N HIS A 13 -1.17 -9.32 -3.23
CA HIS A 13 -1.83 -8.03 -3.46
C HIS A 13 -2.56 -7.48 -2.23
N ARG A 14 -3.13 -8.34 -1.39
CA ARG A 14 -3.88 -7.92 -0.20
C ARG A 14 -2.95 -7.29 0.84
N MET A 15 -1.71 -7.77 0.96
CA MET A 15 -0.71 -7.16 1.84
C MET A 15 -0.40 -5.73 1.35
N ALA A 16 -0.13 -5.57 0.05
CA ALA A 16 0.12 -4.25 -0.53
C ALA A 16 -1.07 -3.28 -0.34
N MET A 17 -2.29 -3.73 -0.62
CA MET A 17 -3.49 -2.88 -0.49
C MET A 17 -3.78 -2.51 0.98
N CYS A 18 -3.67 -3.47 1.91
CA CYS A 18 -3.93 -3.22 3.32
C CYS A 18 -2.95 -2.19 3.91
N PHE A 19 -1.66 -2.34 3.64
CA PHE A 19 -0.65 -1.42 4.17
C PHE A 19 -0.66 -0.05 3.48
N SER A 20 -1.26 0.10 2.29
CA SER A 20 -1.48 1.44 1.71
C SER A 20 -2.48 2.24 2.54
N LEU A 21 -3.49 1.58 3.13
CA LEU A 21 -4.43 2.23 4.06
C LEU A 21 -3.73 2.65 5.36
N VAL A 22 -2.82 1.81 5.88
CA VAL A 22 -2.05 2.13 7.10
C VAL A 22 -1.22 3.41 6.91
N ALA A 23 -0.70 3.66 5.69
CA ALA A 23 0.06 4.86 5.38
C ALA A 23 -0.75 6.16 5.55
N LEU A 24 -2.08 6.10 5.52
CA LEU A 24 -2.96 7.25 5.81
C LEU A 24 -2.98 7.62 7.30
N GLY A 25 -2.52 6.75 8.19
CA GLY A 25 -2.45 6.97 9.64
C GLY A 25 -1.30 7.87 10.11
N GLY A 26 -0.66 8.63 9.21
CA GLY A 26 0.43 9.57 9.52
C GLY A 26 1.77 8.92 9.89
N THR A 27 1.86 7.59 9.89
CA THR A 27 3.11 6.86 10.10
C THR A 27 3.67 6.42 8.75
N PRO A 28 4.94 6.75 8.41
CA PRO A 28 5.54 6.33 7.16
C PRO A 28 5.60 4.80 7.01
N VAL A 29 5.11 4.28 5.89
CA VAL A 29 5.19 2.85 5.54
C VAL A 29 5.78 2.69 4.15
N LEU A 30 6.80 1.84 3.99
CA LEU A 30 7.38 1.46 2.70
C LEU A 30 6.91 0.07 2.30
N ILE A 31 6.08 -0.02 1.27
CA ILE A 31 5.58 -1.30 0.74
C ILE A 31 6.53 -1.78 -0.36
N LYS A 32 7.11 -2.98 -0.20
CA LYS A 32 7.98 -3.60 -1.21
C LYS A 32 7.19 -4.39 -2.24
N ASN A 33 7.59 -4.31 -3.50
CA ASN A 33 6.90 -4.90 -4.65
C ASN A 33 5.41 -4.48 -4.73
N PRO A 34 5.06 -3.18 -4.66
CA PRO A 34 3.66 -2.72 -4.70
C PRO A 34 2.90 -3.12 -5.97
N GLU A 35 3.62 -3.42 -7.05
CA GLU A 35 3.08 -3.89 -8.33
C GLU A 35 2.31 -5.22 -8.24
N VAL A 36 2.44 -5.99 -7.14
CA VAL A 36 1.65 -7.22 -6.92
C VAL A 36 0.14 -6.95 -6.94
N THR A 37 -0.27 -5.72 -6.66
CA THR A 37 -1.66 -5.26 -6.76
C THR A 37 -2.25 -5.45 -8.17
N SER A 38 -1.41 -5.40 -9.20
CA SER A 38 -1.82 -5.56 -10.59
C SER A 38 -2.43 -6.93 -10.92
N LYS A 39 -2.22 -7.94 -10.05
CA LYS A 39 -2.85 -9.26 -10.15
C LYS A 39 -4.37 -9.18 -10.18
N THR A 40 -4.96 -8.22 -9.47
CA THR A 40 -6.42 -8.05 -9.38
C THR A 40 -6.89 -6.65 -9.71
N VAL A 41 -6.07 -5.63 -9.45
CA VAL A 41 -6.36 -4.22 -9.72
C VAL A 41 -5.13 -3.55 -10.34
N PRO A 42 -4.95 -3.63 -11.68
CA PRO A 42 -3.80 -3.06 -12.41
C PRO A 42 -3.48 -1.60 -12.06
N ASP A 43 -4.51 -0.77 -11.91
CA ASP A 43 -4.37 0.67 -11.65
C ASP A 43 -4.56 1.03 -10.16
N TYR A 44 -4.32 0.10 -9.23
CA TYR A 44 -4.64 0.28 -7.81
C TYR A 44 -4.10 1.59 -7.23
N PHE A 45 -2.80 1.85 -7.38
CA PHE A 45 -2.19 3.04 -6.77
C PHE A 45 -2.61 4.36 -7.43
N LYS A 46 -3.01 4.32 -8.72
CA LYS A 46 -3.58 5.48 -9.41
C LYS A 46 -4.98 5.80 -8.87
N ILE A 47 -5.81 4.78 -8.66
CA ILE A 47 -7.13 4.93 -8.04
C ILE A 47 -6.96 5.39 -6.59
N PHE A 48 -6.04 4.78 -5.85
CA PHE A 48 -5.74 5.14 -4.47
C PHE A 48 -5.34 6.62 -4.35
N GLU A 49 -4.42 7.10 -5.19
CA GLU A 49 -4.05 8.52 -5.24
C GLU A 49 -5.24 9.43 -5.58
N SER A 50 -6.17 8.98 -6.43
CA SER A 50 -7.35 9.79 -6.80
C SER A 50 -8.37 9.98 -5.66
N VAL A 51 -8.33 9.15 -4.61
CA VAL A 51 -9.29 9.19 -3.49
C VAL A 51 -8.66 9.60 -2.16
N CYS A 52 -7.34 9.65 -2.07
CA CYS A 52 -6.63 10.05 -0.85
C CYS A 52 -6.32 11.54 -0.89
N GLU A 53 -6.85 12.29 0.08
CA GLU A 53 -6.40 13.66 0.37
C GLU A 53 -5.11 13.60 1.20
N ARG A 54 -4.14 14.48 0.87
CA ARG A 54 -2.88 14.60 1.62
C ARG A 54 -3.02 15.48 2.85
#